data_AF-A0A358UB48-F1
#
_entry.id   AF-A0A358UB48-F1
#
_cell.length_a   1.000
_cell.length_b   1.000
_cell.length_c   1.000
_cell.angle_alpha   90.00
_cell.angle_beta   90.00
_cell.angle_gamma   90.00
#
_symmetry.space_group_name_H-M   'P 1'
#
loop_
_entity.id
_entity.type
_entity.pdbx_description
1 polymer ?
#
loop_
_entity_poly.entity_id
_entity_poly.type
_entity_poly.pdbx_seq_one_letter_code
_entity_poly.pdbx_strand_id
1 'polypeptide(L)'
;MNLVFWRYVLILSLLYIFWGEFFVSGGILNQLGINFALFYPLGFLVGYCRQYENWRSAYLAALIFNLLSYVIASLLEIPIESLIMIVIDYVSLFVFLKAGRYIGQRAQSKE
;
A
#
# COMPACT_ATOMS: atom_id res chain seq x y z
N MET A 1 -2.73 2.96 19.42
CA MET A 1 -2.80 2.36 18.08
C MET A 1 -2.87 0.83 18.25
N ASN A 2 -3.78 0.12 17.57
CA ASN A 2 -4.04 -1.32 17.83
C ASN A 2 -2.98 -2.23 17.16
N LEU A 3 -2.78 -3.45 17.66
CA LEU A 3 -1.81 -4.44 17.14
C LEU A 3 -2.03 -4.76 15.64
N VAL A 4 -3.29 -4.73 15.20
CA VAL A 4 -3.69 -4.88 13.79
C VAL A 4 -3.05 -3.82 12.88
N PHE A 5 -2.96 -2.57 13.34
CA PHE A 5 -2.33 -1.50 12.57
C PHE A 5 -0.84 -1.79 12.36
N TRP A 6 -0.12 -2.15 13.43
CA TRP A 6 1.31 -2.43 13.36
C TRP A 6 1.63 -3.64 12.48
N ARG A 7 0.75 -4.65 12.48
CA ARG A 7 0.84 -5.77 11.54
C ARG A 7 0.75 -5.31 10.08
N TYR A 8 -0.15 -4.38 9.76
CA TYR A 8 -0.25 -3.85 8.39
C TYR A 8 0.96 -3.00 8.00
N VAL A 9 1.47 -2.19 8.93
CA VAL A 9 2.72 -1.45 8.70
C VAL A 9 3.87 -2.43 8.45
N LEU A 10 3.98 -3.50 9.24
CA LEU A 10 5.01 -4.53 9.04
C LEU A 10 4.88 -5.20 7.67
N ILE A 11 3.66 -5.56 7.26
CA ILE A 11 3.38 -6.15 5.93
C ILE A 11 3.81 -5.18 4.83
N LEU A 12 3.42 -3.90 4.91
CA LEU A 12 3.79 -2.89 3.92
C LEU A 12 5.31 -2.70 3.85
N SER A 13 5.99 -2.63 4.99
CA SER A 13 7.44 -2.53 5.04
C SER A 13 8.13 -3.74 4.40
N LEU A 14 7.65 -4.95 4.67
CA LEU A 14 8.18 -6.17 4.07
C LEU A 14 7.96 -6.19 2.55
N LEU A 15 6.75 -5.84 2.10
CA LEU A 15 6.45 -5.74 0.67
C LEU A 15 7.30 -4.65 0.00
N TYR A 16 7.55 -3.52 0.67
CA TYR A 16 8.39 -2.45 0.14
C TYR A 16 9.85 -2.86 0.03
N ILE A 17 10.41 -3.54 1.03
CA ILE A 17 11.77 -4.07 0.94
C ILE A 17 11.87 -5.09 -0.19
N PHE A 18 10.86 -5.98 -0.31
CA PHE A 18 10.86 -7.00 -1.34
C PHE A 18 10.73 -6.42 -2.76
N TRP A 19 9.80 -5.49 -2.98
CA TRP A 19 9.50 -4.95 -4.30
C TRP A 19 10.31 -3.70 -4.67
N GLY A 20 10.87 -2.97 -3.70
CA GLY A 20 11.54 -1.69 -3.92
C GLY A 20 12.72 -1.76 -4.88
N GLU A 21 13.43 -2.89 -4.92
CA GLU A 21 14.54 -3.12 -5.86
C GLU A 21 14.08 -3.49 -7.29
N PHE A 22 12.79 -3.80 -7.49
CA PHE A 22 12.26 -4.16 -8.81
C PHE A 22 11.73 -2.94 -9.59
N PHE A 23 11.37 -1.85 -8.90
CA PHE A 23 10.78 -0.64 -9.48
C PHE A 23 11.72 0.57 -9.41
N VAL A 24 12.96 0.39 -9.87
CA VAL A 24 14.06 1.35 -9.71
C VAL A 24 13.99 2.54 -10.68
N SER A 25 13.29 2.40 -11.81
CA SER A 25 13.20 3.50 -12.78
C SER A 25 12.02 4.44 -12.50
N GLY A 26 12.24 5.72 -12.77
CA GLY A 26 11.21 6.75 -12.70
C GLY A 26 10.03 6.51 -13.64
N GLY A 27 8.97 7.31 -13.47
CA GLY A 27 7.80 7.29 -14.34
C GLY A 27 6.54 6.60 -13.80
N ILE A 28 5.41 6.97 -14.40
CA ILE A 28 4.05 6.67 -13.91
C ILE A 28 3.76 5.18 -13.82
N LEU A 29 4.17 4.37 -14.81
CA LEU A 29 3.89 2.94 -14.83
C LEU A 29 4.60 2.19 -13.69
N ASN A 30 5.82 2.60 -13.35
CA ASN A 30 6.53 2.01 -12.23
C ASN A 30 5.91 2.40 -10.90
N GLN A 31 5.47 3.66 -10.75
CA GLN A 31 4.73 4.10 -9.56
C GLN A 31 3.44 3.26 -9.39
N LEU A 32 2.68 3.08 -10.46
CA LEU A 32 1.48 2.24 -10.41
C LEU A 32 1.82 0.78 -10.11
N GLY A 33 2.92 0.28 -10.65
CA GLY A 33 3.42 -1.08 -10.42
C GLY A 33 3.80 -1.33 -8.96
N ILE A 34 4.61 -0.45 -8.36
CA ILE A 34 4.98 -0.57 -6.95
C ILE A 34 3.74 -0.45 -6.05
N ASN A 35 2.86 0.51 -6.33
CA ASN A 35 1.63 0.70 -5.54
C ASN A 35 0.69 -0.50 -5.62
N PHE A 36 0.59 -1.10 -6.80
CA PHE A 36 -0.13 -2.35 -6.95
C PHE A 36 0.53 -3.42 -6.08
N ALA A 37 1.85 -3.63 -6.19
CA ALA A 37 2.58 -4.65 -5.45
C ALA A 37 2.52 -4.48 -3.91
N LEU A 38 2.35 -3.25 -3.41
CA LEU A 38 2.21 -2.96 -1.99
C LEU A 38 0.76 -3.05 -1.50
N PHE A 39 -0.13 -2.26 -2.11
CA PHE A 39 -1.46 -2.01 -1.55
C PHE A 39 -2.47 -3.08 -1.97
N TYR A 40 -2.30 -3.72 -3.12
CA TYR A 40 -3.20 -4.79 -3.54
C TYR A 40 -3.10 -6.02 -2.62
N PRO A 41 -1.90 -6.59 -2.31
CA PRO A 41 -1.80 -7.74 -1.40
C PRO A 41 -2.29 -7.42 0.01
N LEU A 42 -1.98 -6.23 0.53
CA LEU A 42 -2.52 -5.78 1.82
C LEU A 42 -4.05 -5.74 1.79
N GLY A 43 -4.63 -5.11 0.76
CA GLY A 43 -6.07 -5.07 0.56
C GLY A 43 -6.68 -6.47 0.50
N PHE A 44 -6.08 -7.36 -0.28
CA PHE A 44 -6.52 -8.76 -0.41
C PHE A 44 -6.53 -9.48 0.94
N LEU A 45 -5.46 -9.38 1.71
CA LEU A 45 -5.35 -10.00 3.03
C LEU A 45 -6.44 -9.48 3.98
N VAL A 46 -6.64 -8.16 4.02
CA VAL A 46 -7.69 -7.51 4.83
C VAL A 46 -9.08 -7.99 4.41
N GLY A 47 -9.30 -8.21 3.11
CA GLY A 47 -10.57 -8.71 2.59
C GLY A 47 -10.81 -10.19 2.86
N TYR A 48 -9.75 -11.00 2.87
CA TYR A 48 -9.81 -12.45 3.04
C TYR A 48 -9.97 -12.88 4.51
N CYS A 49 -9.45 -12.09 5.46
CA CYS A 49 -9.56 -12.41 6.88
C CYS A 49 -11.04 -12.45 7.36
N ARG A 50 -11.41 -13.60 7.95
CA ARG A 50 -12.81 -14.01 8.27
C ARG A 50 -13.55 -13.16 9.30
N GLN A 51 -12.82 -12.37 10.08
CA GLN A 51 -13.36 -11.50 11.13
C GLN A 51 -13.28 -10.05 10.71
N TYR A 52 -14.01 -9.19 11.41
CA TYR A 52 -14.06 -7.72 11.29
C TYR A 52 -12.69 -7.04 11.49
N GLU A 53 -11.69 -7.45 10.72
CA GLU A 53 -10.42 -6.75 10.66
C GLU A 53 -10.72 -5.34 10.19
N ASN A 54 -10.26 -4.41 11.01
CA ASN A 54 -10.64 -3.02 10.87
C ASN A 54 -9.99 -2.47 9.60
N TRP A 55 -10.74 -2.51 8.50
CA TRP A 55 -10.31 -1.99 7.20
C TRP A 55 -9.83 -0.54 7.32
N ARG A 56 -10.38 0.24 8.26
CA ARG A 56 -9.92 1.60 8.54
C ARG A 56 -8.47 1.62 9.01
N SER A 57 -8.04 0.64 9.81
CA SER A 57 -6.64 0.50 10.23
C SER A 57 -5.72 0.17 9.05
N ALA A 58 -6.19 -0.57 8.04
CA ALA A 58 -5.40 -0.85 6.83
C ALA A 58 -5.22 0.40 5.98
N TYR A 59 -6.29 1.18 5.76
CA TYR A 59 -6.19 2.48 5.09
C TYR A 59 -5.29 3.45 5.86
N LEU A 60 -5.44 3.52 7.19
CA LEU A 60 -4.60 4.39 8.01
C LEU A 60 -3.12 3.96 7.96
N ALA A 61 -2.85 2.66 8.02
CA ALA A 61 -1.49 2.13 7.88
C ALA A 61 -0.90 2.45 6.51
N ALA A 62 -1.65 2.23 5.44
CA ALA A 62 -1.23 2.56 4.09
C ALA A 62 -0.96 4.07 3.92
N LEU A 63 -1.85 4.93 4.41
CA LEU A 63 -1.68 6.38 4.33
C LEU A 63 -0.45 6.87 5.10
N ILE A 64 -0.25 6.37 6.32
CA ILE A 64 0.91 6.75 7.15
C ILE A 64 2.19 6.21 6.52
N PHE A 65 2.18 4.96 6.04
CA PHE A 65 3.33 4.37 5.34
C PHE A 65 3.73 5.20 4.12
N ASN A 66 2.73 5.60 3.32
CA ASN A 66 2.93 6.39 2.12
C ASN A 66 3.39 7.83 2.43
N LEU A 67 2.88 8.43 3.50
CA LEU A 67 3.38 9.71 3.96
C LEU A 67 4.84 9.60 4.44
N LEU A 68 5.17 8.55 5.20
CA LEU A 68 6.52 8.32 5.69
C LEU A 68 7.51 8.10 4.54
N SER A 69 7.14 7.41 3.47
CA SER A 69 8.03 7.20 2.31
C SER A 69 8.43 8.54 1.68
N TYR A 70 7.50 9.49 1.53
CA TYR A 70 7.83 10.84 1.04
C TYR A 70 8.64 11.67 2.03
N VAL A 71 8.37 11.56 3.34
CA VAL A 71 9.18 12.21 4.37
C VAL A 71 10.62 11.69 4.32
N ILE A 72 10.81 10.37 4.23
CA ILE A 72 12.13 9.75 4.11
C ILE A 72 12.81 10.16 2.81
N ALA A 73 12.10 10.15 1.68
CA ALA A 73 12.65 10.60 0.40
C ALA A 73 13.13 12.05 0.47
N SER A 74 12.37 12.93 1.13
CA SER A 74 12.74 14.33 1.35
C SER A 74 13.97 14.47 2.25
N LEU A 75 14.05 13.69 3.33
CA LEU A 75 15.19 13.69 4.26
C LEU A 75 16.48 13.12 3.64
N LEU A 76 16.35 12.18 2.71
CA LEU A 76 17.46 11.55 1.98
C LEU A 76 17.78 12.27 0.66
N GLU A 77 17.16 13.42 0.40
CA GLU A 77 17.35 14.21 -0.83
C GLU A 77 17.07 13.41 -2.12
N ILE A 78 16.20 12.38 -2.05
CA ILE A 78 15.77 11.61 -3.20
C ILE A 78 14.80 12.49 -4.02
N PRO A 79 15.06 12.71 -5.32
CA PRO A 79 14.26 13.62 -6.12
C PRO A 79 12.84 13.09 -6.30
N ILE A 80 11.85 13.90 -5.91
CA ILE A 80 10.43 13.65 -6.20
C ILE A 80 10.12 14.27 -7.55
N GLU A 81 9.89 13.44 -8.57
CA GLU A 81 9.77 13.89 -9.97
C GLU A 81 8.70 14.97 -10.20
N SER A 82 7.53 14.83 -9.57
CA SER A 82 6.45 15.82 -9.69
C SER A 82 5.38 15.67 -8.61
N LEU A 83 4.64 16.75 -8.37
CA LEU A 83 3.44 16.73 -7.51
C LEU A 83 2.33 15.83 -8.08
N ILE A 84 2.28 15.66 -9.40
CA ILE A 84 1.34 14.75 -10.07
C ILE A 84 1.62 13.30 -9.66
N MET A 85 2.90 12.91 -9.54
CA MET A 85 3.27 11.57 -9.07
C MET A 85 2.78 11.30 -7.66
N ILE A 86 2.86 12.30 -6.76
CA ILE A 86 2.30 12.21 -5.41
C ILE A 86 0.79 11.99 -5.45
N VAL A 87 0.07 12.74 -6.28
CA VAL A 87 -1.39 12.57 -6.42
C VAL A 87 -1.74 11.19 -6.94
N ILE A 88 -1.05 10.71 -7.99
CA ILE A 88 -1.24 9.37 -8.56
C ILE A 88 -1.00 8.31 -7.48
N ASP A 89 0.04 8.50 -6.67
CA ASP A 89 0.43 7.61 -5.61
C ASP A 89 -0.70 7.42 -4.58
N TYR A 90 -1.20 8.52 -4.01
CA TYR A 90 -2.32 8.47 -3.07
C TYR A 90 -3.62 7.94 -3.70
N VAL A 91 -3.95 8.32 -4.94
CA VAL A 91 -5.15 7.81 -5.62
C VAL A 91 -5.05 6.30 -5.82
N SER A 92 -3.91 5.84 -6.33
CA SER A 92 -3.68 4.42 -6.58
C SER A 92 -3.67 3.57 -5.31
N LEU A 93 -3.19 4.11 -4.18
CA LEU A 93 -3.34 3.50 -2.86
C LEU A 93 -4.80 3.16 -2.56
N PHE A 94 -5.71 4.13 -2.68
CA PHE A 94 -7.13 3.89 -2.39
C PHE A 94 -7.75 2.88 -3.36
N VAL A 95 -7.39 2.96 -4.64
CA VAL A 95 -7.90 2.08 -5.69
C VAL A 95 -7.44 0.64 -5.46
N PHE A 96 -6.14 0.40 -5.31
CA PHE A 96 -5.58 -0.94 -5.18
C PHE A 96 -5.94 -1.60 -3.86
N LEU A 97 -5.94 -0.86 -2.75
CA LEU A 97 -6.35 -1.41 -1.46
C LEU A 97 -7.84 -1.82 -1.49
N LYS A 98 -8.70 -1.01 -2.13
CA LYS A 98 -10.13 -1.32 -2.30
C LYS A 98 -10.33 -2.53 -3.21
N ALA A 99 -9.62 -2.59 -4.34
CA ALA A 99 -9.70 -3.70 -5.29
C ALA A 99 -9.25 -5.02 -4.65
N GLY A 100 -8.10 -5.02 -3.97
CA GLY A 100 -7.60 -6.16 -3.23
C GLY A 100 -8.64 -6.64 -2.21
N ARG A 101 -9.18 -5.73 -1.39
CA ARG A 101 -10.20 -6.07 -0.39
C ARG A 101 -11.43 -6.74 -0.99
N TYR A 102 -11.96 -6.19 -2.08
CA TYR A 102 -13.13 -6.77 -2.74
C TYR A 102 -12.86 -8.20 -3.24
N ILE A 103 -11.68 -8.42 -3.81
CA ILE A 103 -11.28 -9.75 -4.30
C ILE A 103 -11.05 -10.72 -3.13
N GLY A 104 -10.40 -10.28 -2.05
CA GLY A 104 -10.21 -11.08 -0.85
C GLY A 104 -11.52 -11.54 -0.23
N GLN A 105 -12.50 -10.63 -0.12
CA GLN A 105 -13.84 -10.95 0.39
C GLN A 105 -14.56 -11.97 -0.51
N ARG A 106 -14.45 -11.81 -1.82
CA ARG A 106 -15.03 -12.75 -2.78
C ARG A 106 -14.36 -14.13 -2.69
N ALA A 107 -13.05 -14.19 -2.49
CA ALA A 107 -12.33 -15.44 -2.31
C ALA A 107 -12.78 -16.15 -1.03
N GLN A 108 -12.87 -15.42 0.08
CA GLN A 108 -13.35 -15.93 1.36
C GLN A 108 -14.80 -16.45 1.28
N SER A 109 -15.71 -15.77 0.57
CA SER A 109 -17.11 -16.19 0.45
C SER A 109 -17.33 -17.52 -0.29
N LYS A 110 -16.31 -18.01 -1.00
CA LYS A 110 -16.36 -19.27 -1.74
C LYS A 110 -15.87 -20.47 -0.93
N GLU A 111 -15.32 -20.25 0.27
CA GLU A 111 -14.90 -21.27 1.24
C GLU A 111 -15.92 -21.46 2.36
#